data_AF-A0A521KR25-F1
#
_entry.id   AF-A0A521KR25-F1
#
_cell.length_a   1.000
_cell.length_b   1.000
_cell.length_c   1.000
_cell.angle_alpha   90.00
_cell.angle_beta   90.00
_cell.angle_gamma   90.00
#
_symmetry.space_group_name_H-M   'P 1'
#
loop_
_entity.id
_entity.type
_entity.pdbx_description
1 polymer ?
#
loop_
_entity_poly.entity_id
_entity_poly.type
_entity_poly.pdbx_seq_one_letter_code
_entity_poly.pdbx_strand_id
1 'polypeptide(L)'
;MATPTTIEINGYALRELRKRSGLGVAELAAQVKVQRPYIAKIELGHSRRVSPKVFNALLTALVVEDRRALLANPHGVTDLERAAS
;
A
#
# COMPACT_ATOMS: atom_id res chain seq x y z
N MET A 1 0.42 -20.10 11.67
CA MET A 1 -0.48 -19.09 11.06
C MET A 1 -0.10 -18.93 9.60
N ALA A 2 -1.04 -19.05 8.66
CA ALA A 2 -0.75 -18.84 7.24
C ALA A 2 -0.58 -17.33 6.98
N THR A 3 0.57 -16.93 6.43
CA THR A 3 0.81 -15.53 6.06
C THR A 3 -0.23 -15.12 5.01
N PRO A 4 -0.97 -14.01 5.21
CA PRO A 4 -1.92 -13.56 4.20
C PRO A 4 -1.19 -13.31 2.88
N THR A 5 -1.73 -13.88 1.81
CA THR A 5 -1.12 -13.83 0.46
C THR A 5 -1.11 -12.42 -0.12
N THR A 6 -1.94 -11.52 0.41
CA THR A 6 -2.08 -10.12 -0.04
C THR A 6 -2.38 -9.18 1.13
N ILE A 7 -1.98 -7.91 0.98
CA ILE A 7 -2.15 -6.82 1.95
C ILE A 7 -3.15 -5.81 1.37
N GLU A 8 -4.13 -5.38 2.16
CA GLU A 8 -5.07 -4.33 1.78
C GLU A 8 -4.42 -2.95 1.89
N ILE A 9 -4.46 -2.19 0.80
CA ILE A 9 -3.74 -0.92 0.65
C ILE A 9 -4.69 0.25 0.46
N ASN A 10 -4.36 1.38 1.07
CA ASN A 10 -5.04 2.65 0.85
C ASN A 10 -4.49 3.35 -0.40
N GLY A 11 -5.22 3.23 -1.52
CA GLY A 11 -4.85 3.85 -2.79
C GLY A 11 -4.77 5.38 -2.74
N TYR A 12 -5.65 6.03 -1.97
CA TYR A 12 -5.63 7.48 -1.81
C TYR A 12 -4.38 7.95 -1.06
N ALA A 13 -4.05 7.31 0.07
CA ALA A 13 -2.84 7.62 0.83
C ALA A 13 -1.58 7.41 -0.03
N LEU A 14 -1.52 6.33 -0.81
CA LEU A 14 -0.44 6.07 -1.74
C LEU A 14 -0.25 7.22 -2.75
N ARG A 15 -1.36 7.68 -3.36
CA ARG A 15 -1.34 8.78 -4.34
C ARG A 15 -0.81 10.07 -3.71
N GLU A 16 -1.27 10.40 -2.51
CA GLU A 16 -0.89 11.64 -1.84
C GLU A 16 0.57 11.62 -1.39
N LEU A 17 1.05 10.50 -0.84
CA LEU A 17 2.47 10.34 -0.49
C LEU A 17 3.35 10.43 -1.73
N ARG A 18 3.01 9.74 -2.82
CA ARG A 18 3.76 9.82 -4.08
C ARG A 18 3.92 11.27 -4.57
N LYS A 19 2.81 12.04 -4.58
CA LYS A 19 2.86 13.46 -4.99
C LYS A 19 3.75 14.29 -4.08
N ARG A 20 3.67 14.10 -2.76
CA ARG A 20 4.48 14.83 -1.78
C ARG A 20 5.97 14.48 -1.90
N SER A 21 6.28 13.26 -2.31
CA SER A 21 7.64 12.82 -2.65
C SER A 21 8.13 13.32 -4.02
N GLY A 22 7.30 14.06 -4.79
CA GLY A 22 7.67 14.59 -6.12
C GLY A 22 7.70 13.55 -7.24
N LEU A 23 7.26 12.31 -6.98
CA LEU A 23 7.40 11.20 -7.93
C LEU A 23 6.27 11.15 -8.96
N GLY A 24 6.65 10.92 -10.21
CA GLY A 24 5.70 10.52 -11.26
C GLY A 24 5.15 9.10 -11.04
N VAL A 25 3.97 8.79 -11.60
CA VAL A 25 3.41 7.42 -11.54
C VAL A 25 4.33 6.40 -12.22
N ALA A 26 4.94 6.78 -13.36
CA ALA A 26 5.87 5.91 -14.09
C ALA A 26 7.16 5.68 -13.31
N GLU A 27 7.65 6.70 -12.63
CA GLU A 27 8.86 6.66 -11.82
C GLU A 27 8.67 5.76 -10.59
N LEU A 28 7.57 5.94 -9.84
CA LEU A 28 7.24 5.04 -8.74
C LEU A 28 7.10 3.59 -9.22
N ALA A 29 6.45 3.37 -10.37
CA ALA A 29 6.29 2.03 -10.93
C ALA A 29 7.65 1.38 -11.26
N ALA A 30 8.60 2.15 -11.81
CA ALA A 30 9.95 1.68 -12.08
C ALA A 30 10.70 1.30 -10.79
N GLN A 31 10.64 2.15 -9.75
CA GLN A 31 11.26 1.88 -8.45
C GLN A 31 10.68 0.62 -7.79
N VAL A 32 9.36 0.43 -7.88
CA VAL A 32 8.62 -0.72 -7.33
C VAL A 32 8.72 -1.97 -8.22
N LYS A 33 9.30 -1.84 -9.42
CA LYS A 33 9.45 -2.90 -10.43
C LYS A 33 8.10 -3.49 -10.88
N VAL A 34 7.12 -2.62 -11.12
CA VAL A 34 5.80 -2.97 -11.65
C VAL A 34 5.45 -2.10 -12.85
N GLN A 35 4.39 -2.46 -13.56
CA GLN A 35 3.93 -1.66 -14.70
C GLN A 35 3.20 -0.39 -14.23
N ARG A 36 3.41 0.74 -14.91
CA ARG A 36 2.74 2.02 -14.63
C ARG A 36 1.21 1.91 -14.46
N PRO A 37 0.45 1.17 -15.31
CA PRO A 37 -0.99 1.04 -15.13
C PRO A 37 -1.39 0.36 -13.82
N TYR A 38 -0.50 -0.47 -13.23
CA TYR A 38 -0.79 -1.13 -11.97
C TYR A 38 -0.78 -0.14 -10.80
N ILE A 39 0.21 0.75 -10.73
CA ILE A 39 0.22 1.83 -9.73
C ILE A 39 -1.04 2.70 -9.87
N ALA A 40 -1.41 3.10 -11.09
CA ALA A 40 -2.62 3.88 -11.32
C ALA A 40 -3.90 3.15 -10.85
N LYS A 41 -4.01 1.83 -11.11
CA LYS A 41 -5.14 1.02 -10.61
C LYS A 41 -5.20 0.97 -9.08
N ILE A 42 -4.05 0.92 -8.41
CA ILE A 42 -3.99 0.95 -6.95
C ILE A 42 -4.46 2.32 -6.44
N GLU A 43 -3.91 3.41 -6.99
CA GLU A 43 -4.26 4.78 -6.57
C GLU A 43 -5.73 5.13 -6.77
N LEU A 44 -6.35 4.58 -7.81
CA LEU A 44 -7.77 4.76 -8.12
C LEU A 44 -8.69 3.77 -7.38
N GLY A 45 -8.13 2.85 -6.57
CA GLY A 45 -8.91 1.87 -5.81
C GLY A 45 -9.47 0.70 -6.64
N HIS A 46 -9.09 0.57 -7.91
CA HIS A 46 -9.42 -0.60 -8.74
C HIS A 46 -8.67 -1.86 -8.26
N SER A 47 -7.46 -1.71 -7.74
CA SER A 47 -6.70 -2.78 -7.08
C SER A 47 -6.47 -2.43 -5.62
N ARG A 48 -7.22 -3.07 -4.73
CA ARG A 48 -7.22 -2.77 -3.29
C ARG A 48 -6.30 -3.68 -2.47
N ARG A 49 -5.72 -4.69 -3.12
CA ARG A 49 -4.80 -5.65 -2.48
C ARG A 49 -3.55 -5.82 -3.31
N VAL A 50 -2.40 -5.85 -2.65
CA VAL A 50 -1.09 -6.05 -3.27
C VAL A 50 -0.34 -7.19 -2.58
N SER A 51 0.66 -7.78 -3.23
CA SER A 51 1.52 -8.75 -2.56
C SER A 51 2.36 -8.08 -1.48
N PRO A 52 2.82 -8.81 -0.44
CA PRO A 52 3.73 -8.26 0.56
C PRO A 52 5.01 -7.66 -0.05
N LYS A 53 5.51 -8.24 -1.14
CA LYS A 53 6.67 -7.74 -1.89
C LYS A 53 6.41 -6.34 -2.46
N VAL A 54 5.27 -6.14 -3.13
CA VAL A 54 4.89 -4.83 -3.69
C VAL A 54 4.66 -3.82 -2.57
N PHE A 55 3.98 -4.22 -1.50
CA PHE A 55 3.74 -3.34 -0.35
C PHE A 55 5.04 -2.83 0.27
N ASN A 56 6.00 -3.72 0.52
CA ASN A 56 7.30 -3.35 1.09
C ASN A 56 8.10 -2.45 0.13
N ALA A 57 8.06 -2.74 -1.18
CA ALA A 57 8.72 -1.89 -2.17
C ALA A 57 8.12 -0.47 -2.23
N LEU A 58 6.80 -0.31 -2.04
CA LEU A 58 6.15 0.99 -1.95
C LEU A 58 6.61 1.77 -0.72
N LEU A 59 6.72 1.11 0.44
CA LEU A 59 7.22 1.75 1.66
C LEU A 59 8.66 2.25 1.48
N THR A 60 9.52 1.42 0.88
CA THR A 60 10.92 1.80 0.60
C THR A 60 11.00 2.96 -0.40
N ALA A 61 10.26 2.89 -1.51
CA ALA A 61 10.28 3.92 -2.54
C ALA A 61 9.77 5.28 -2.03
N LEU A 62 8.85 5.28 -1.06
CA LEU A 62 8.26 6.48 -0.48
C LEU A 62 8.90 6.89 0.85
N VAL A 63 9.93 6.18 1.32
CA VAL A 63 10.61 6.41 2.60
C VAL A 63 9.62 6.48 3.77
N VAL A 64 8.66 5.54 3.78
CA VAL A 64 7.62 5.44 4.79
C VAL A 64 8.03 4.41 5.84
N GLU A 65 8.33 4.87 7.04
CA GLU A 65 8.69 4.00 8.17
C GLU A 65 7.46 3.38 8.83
N ASP A 66 6.43 4.20 9.10
CA ASP A 66 5.17 3.68 9.63
C ASP A 66 4.32 3.04 8.53
N ARG A 67 4.37 1.70 8.47
CA ARG A 67 3.61 0.87 7.54
C ARG A 67 2.12 1.18 7.53
N ARG A 68 1.55 1.62 8.66
CA ARG A 68 0.12 1.92 8.81
C ARG A 68 -0.33 3.05 7.88
N ALA A 69 0.59 3.93 7.48
CA ALA A 69 0.31 5.02 6.55
C ALA A 69 -0.21 4.55 5.18
N LEU A 70 0.09 3.31 4.77
CA LEU A 70 -0.39 2.73 3.51
C LEU A 70 -1.46 1.65 3.70
N LEU A 71 -1.76 1.21 4.92
CA LEU A 71 -2.79 0.20 5.13
C LEU A 71 -4.18 0.76 4.85
N ALA A 72 -5.04 -0.05 4.23
CA ALA A 72 -6.45 0.30 4.04
C ALA A 72 -7.16 0.51 5.39
N ASN A 73 -6.76 -0.25 6.41
CA ASN A 73 -7.19 -0.07 7.80
C ASN A 73 -5.94 0.11 8.69
N PRO A 74 -5.51 1.36 8.96
CA PRO A 74 -4.31 1.67 9.75
C PRO A 74 -4.37 1.21 11.21
N HIS A 75 -5.58 1.15 11.78
CA HIS A 75 -5.81 0.77 13.17
C HIS A 75 -6.09 -0.73 13.33
N GLY A 76 -6.55 -1.39 12.27
CA GLY A 76 -7.00 -2.78 12.34
C GLY A 76 -8.16 -2.95 13.32
N VAL A 77 -8.86 -4.07 13.22
CA VAL A 77 -9.58 -4.56 14.40
C VAL A 77 -8.47 -4.97 15.35
N THR A 78 -8.24 -4.25 16.45
CA THR A 78 -7.37 -4.78 17.51
C THR A 78 -7.91 -6.16 17.86
N ASP A 79 -7.05 -7.18 18.02
CA ASP A 79 -7.50 -8.55 18.37
C ASP A 79 -8.44 -8.58 19.61
N LEU A 80 -8.46 -7.49 20.39
CA LEU A 80 -9.43 -7.17 21.44
C LEU A 80 -10.91 -7.20 21.02
N GLU A 81 -11.28 -6.76 19.80
CA GLU A 81 -12.69 -6.73 19.38
C GLU A 81 -13.17 -8.08 18.83
N ARG A 82 -12.24 -8.94 18.36
CA ARG A 82 -12.57 -10.31 17.93
C ARG A 82 -12.87 -11.26 19.10
N ALA A 83 -12.39 -10.94 20.29
CA ALA A 83 -12.68 -11.70 21.51
C ALA A 83 -14.03 -11.33 22.15
N ALA A 84 -14.72 -10.31 21.63
CA ALA A 84 -15.98 -9.79 22.15
C ALA A 84 -17.21 -10.15 21.29
N SER A 85 -17.06 -11.06 20.31
CA SER A 85 -18.15 -11.55 19.44
C SER A 85 -18.33 -13.07 19.55
#